data_AF-A0A963NFV0-F1
#
_entry.id   AF-A0A963NFV0-F1
#
_cell.length_a   1.000
_cell.length_b   1.000
_cell.length_c   1.000
_cell.angle_alpha   90.00
_cell.angle_beta   90.00
_cell.angle_gamma   90.00
#
_symmetry.space_group_name_H-M   'P 1'
#
loop_
_entity.id
_entity.type
_entity.pdbx_description
1 polymer ?
#
loop_
_entity_poly.entity_id
_entity_poly.type
_entity_poly.pdbx_seq_one_letter_code
_entity_poly.pdbx_strand_id
1 'polypeptide(L)'
;MRKTFMGVQLRRLREERGMTQVALARALGLSASYLNQIEQNQRPMTVPVLLKINAELGVDVQRFSDDEEARLVAGLCDVVAEQPPAGAPAQQVSMAEIR
;
A
#
# COMPACT_ATOMS: atom_id res chain seq x y z
N MET A 1 8.61 -12.17 15.50
CA MET A 1 9.02 -11.16 14.50
C MET A 1 7.78 -10.52 13.91
N ARG A 2 7.71 -9.19 13.84
CA ARG A 2 6.59 -8.45 13.24
C ARG A 2 6.58 -8.69 11.73
N LYS A 3 5.40 -8.90 11.13
CA LYS A 3 5.26 -9.06 9.67
C LYS A 3 5.25 -7.67 9.03
N THR A 4 6.02 -7.48 7.98
CA THR A 4 6.13 -6.20 7.26
C THR A 4 5.43 -6.33 5.91
N PHE A 5 4.42 -5.50 5.66
CA PHE A 5 3.60 -5.52 4.44
C PHE A 5 3.73 -4.20 3.69
N MET A 6 4.72 -4.12 2.80
CA MET A 6 5.03 -2.89 2.04
C MET A 6 4.94 -3.11 0.53
N GLY A 7 4.09 -4.05 0.10
CA GLY A 7 3.94 -4.45 -1.29
C GLY A 7 3.52 -3.30 -2.20
N VAL A 8 2.60 -2.45 -1.72
CA VAL A 8 2.08 -1.31 -2.50
C VAL A 8 3.18 -0.27 -2.75
N GLN A 9 4.01 0.00 -1.74
CA GLN A 9 5.13 0.92 -1.84
C GLN A 9 6.19 0.35 -2.81
N LEU A 10 6.50 -0.95 -2.70
CA LEU A 10 7.44 -1.60 -3.60
C LEU A 10 6.95 -1.54 -5.06
N ARG A 11 5.64 -1.77 -5.27
CA ARG A 11 5.01 -1.65 -6.58
C ARG A 11 5.13 -0.23 -7.14
N ARG A 12 4.84 0.80 -6.35
CA ARG A 12 4.97 2.20 -6.79
C ARG A 12 6.41 2.52 -7.18
N LEU A 13 7.37 2.15 -6.32
CA LEU A 13 8.79 2.33 -6.59
C LEU A 13 9.23 1.65 -7.89
N ARG A 14 8.70 0.45 -8.16
CA ARG A 14 8.93 -0.28 -9.40
C ARG A 14 8.39 0.48 -10.60
N GLU A 15 7.16 0.98 -10.51
CA GLU A 15 6.47 1.72 -11.57
C GLU A 15 7.16 3.07 -11.84
N GLU A 16 7.59 3.80 -10.81
CA GLU A 16 8.36 5.05 -10.90
C GLU A 16 9.70 4.87 -11.61
N ARG A 17 10.32 3.70 -11.47
CA ARG A 17 11.55 3.33 -12.21
C ARG A 17 11.28 2.73 -13.60
N GLY A 18 10.04 2.68 -14.06
CA GLY A 18 9.68 2.11 -15.36
C GLY A 18 9.96 0.60 -15.48
N MET A 19 10.06 -0.11 -14.36
CA MET A 19 10.44 -1.53 -14.36
C MET A 19 9.20 -2.45 -14.48
N THR A 20 9.33 -3.50 -15.28
CA THR A 20 8.37 -4.62 -15.23
C THR A 20 8.58 -5.44 -13.95
N GLN A 21 7.55 -6.16 -13.52
CA GLN A 21 7.66 -7.05 -12.37
C GLN A 21 8.73 -8.13 -12.58
N VAL A 22 8.86 -8.67 -13.80
CA VAL A 22 9.92 -9.62 -14.15
C VAL A 22 11.31 -8.98 -14.03
N ALA A 23 11.47 -7.73 -14.47
CA ALA A 23 12.74 -7.02 -14.36
C ALA A 23 13.15 -6.80 -12.90
N LEU A 24 12.21 -6.34 -12.05
CA LEU A 24 12.49 -6.17 -10.62
C LEU A 24 12.77 -7.51 -9.93
N ALA A 25 12.01 -8.55 -10.26
CA ALA A 25 12.23 -9.87 -9.68
C ALA A 25 13.65 -10.38 -10.01
N ARG A 26 14.11 -10.20 -11.24
CA ARG A 26 15.48 -10.55 -11.65
C ARG A 26 16.53 -9.73 -10.89
N ALA A 27 16.35 -8.41 -10.77
CA ALA A 27 17.26 -7.55 -10.01
C ALA A 27 17.38 -7.99 -8.55
N LEU A 28 16.26 -8.36 -7.91
CA LEU A 28 16.24 -8.85 -6.53
C LEU A 28 16.61 -10.35 -6.40
N GLY A 29 16.91 -11.05 -7.50
CA GLY A 29 17.13 -12.50 -7.49
C GLY A 29 15.96 -13.28 -6.87
N LEU A 30 14.73 -12.89 -7.20
CA LEU A 30 13.46 -13.49 -6.80
C LEU A 30 12.73 -14.06 -8.01
N SER A 31 11.79 -14.97 -7.78
CA SER A 31 10.84 -15.35 -8.83
C SER A 31 9.81 -14.25 -9.05
N ALA A 32 9.32 -14.11 -10.28
CA ALA A 32 8.27 -13.13 -10.60
C ALA A 32 6.98 -13.39 -9.81
N SER A 33 6.62 -14.67 -9.59
CA SER A 33 5.48 -15.05 -8.77
C SER A 33 5.64 -14.62 -7.30
N TYR A 34 6.84 -14.78 -6.73
CA TYR A 34 7.09 -14.37 -5.35
C TYR A 34 7.05 -12.84 -5.20
N LEU A 35 7.66 -12.10 -6.14
CA LEU A 35 7.54 -10.64 -6.16
C LEU A 35 6.09 -10.19 -6.30
N ASN A 36 5.30 -10.86 -7.15
CA ASN A 36 3.87 -10.57 -7.29
C ASN A 36 3.11 -10.74 -5.97
N GLN A 37 3.37 -11.84 -5.25
CA GLN A 37 2.75 -12.07 -3.93
C GLN A 37 3.15 -11.01 -2.89
N ILE A 38 4.40 -10.52 -2.95
CA ILE A 38 4.86 -9.43 -2.09
C ILE A 38 4.14 -8.14 -2.46
N GLU A 39 4.11 -7.75 -3.74
CA GLU A 39 3.47 -6.51 -4.22
C GLU A 39 1.96 -6.47 -3.90
N GLN A 40 1.31 -7.64 -3.86
CA GLN A 40 -0.10 -7.80 -3.52
C GLN A 40 -0.35 -7.98 -2.00
N ASN A 41 0.68 -7.83 -1.16
CA ASN A 41 0.63 -8.04 0.30
C ASN A 41 0.12 -9.45 0.72
N GLN A 42 0.19 -10.44 -0.17
CA GLN A 42 -0.14 -11.84 0.14
C GLN A 42 0.99 -12.53 0.92
N ARG A 43 2.22 -12.05 0.74
CA ARG A 43 3.39 -12.49 1.50
C ARG A 43 4.01 -11.27 2.19
N PRO A 44 4.33 -11.38 3.49
CA PRO A 44 5.11 -10.35 4.15
C PRO A 44 6.51 -10.32 3.54
N MET A 45 7.07 -9.12 3.47
CA MET A 45 8.45 -8.92 3.05
C MET A 45 9.39 -9.39 4.17
N THR A 46 10.39 -10.18 3.80
CA THR A 46 11.39 -10.69 4.74
C THR A 46 12.57 -9.71 4.84
N VAL A 47 13.33 -9.77 5.93
CA VAL A 47 14.55 -8.96 6.10
C VAL A 47 15.53 -9.15 4.93
N PRO A 48 15.81 -10.36 4.44
CA PRO A 48 16.67 -10.54 3.26
C PRO A 48 16.16 -9.80 2.01
N VAL A 49 14.84 -9.76 1.77
CA VAL A 49 14.28 -9.03 0.62
C VAL A 49 14.44 -7.52 0.81
N LEU A 50 14.23 -7.00 2.02
CA LEU A 50 14.44 -5.58 2.34
C LEU A 50 15.89 -5.16 2.10
N LEU A 51 16.86 -5.97 2.52
CA LEU A 51 18.29 -5.70 2.30
C LEU A 51 18.64 -5.69 0.81
N LYS A 52 18.06 -6.60 0.01
CA LYS A 52 18.24 -6.59 -1.44
C LYS A 52 17.62 -5.37 -2.11
N ILE A 53 16.44 -4.94 -1.67
CA ILE A 53 15.81 -3.71 -2.16
C ILE A 53 16.70 -2.50 -1.86
N ASN A 54 17.27 -2.42 -0.66
CA ASN A 54 18.21 -1.36 -0.31
C ASN A 54 19.45 -1.40 -1.22
N ALA A 55 20.07 -2.57 -1.38
CA ALA A 55 21.29 -2.73 -2.17
C ALA A 55 21.07 -2.44 -3.68
N GLU A 56 20.00 -2.97 -4.26
CA GLU A 56 19.76 -2.90 -5.71
C GLU A 56 19.06 -1.59 -6.14
N LEU A 57 18.22 -1.03 -5.27
CA LEU A 57 17.42 0.16 -5.59
C LEU A 57 17.86 1.41 -4.83
N GLY A 58 18.84 1.32 -3.92
CA GLY A 58 19.35 2.45 -3.14
C GLY A 58 18.29 3.09 -2.23
N VAL A 59 17.26 2.34 -1.84
CA VAL A 59 16.15 2.86 -1.04
C VAL A 59 16.31 2.46 0.42
N ASP A 60 16.26 3.45 1.31
CA ASP A 60 16.22 3.21 2.75
C ASP A 60 14.88 2.58 3.14
N VAL A 61 14.94 1.49 3.92
CA VAL A 61 13.77 0.81 4.48
C VAL A 61 12.95 1.74 5.37
N GLN A 62 13.58 2.71 6.05
CA GLN A 62 12.86 3.69 6.87
C GLN A 62 11.90 4.53 6.04
N ARG A 63 12.29 4.90 4.81
CA ARG A 63 11.44 5.69 3.90
C ARG A 63 10.15 4.97 3.54
N PHE A 64 10.20 3.64 3.42
CA PHE A 64 9.00 2.85 3.18
C PHE A 64 8.01 2.97 4.35
N SER A 65 8.49 2.92 5.60
CA SER A 65 7.68 3.04 6.81
C SER A 65 7.00 4.41 6.93
N ASP A 66 7.73 5.49 6.68
CA ASP A 66 7.18 6.85 6.73
C ASP A 66 6.07 7.06 5.69
N ASP A 67 6.25 6.52 4.47
CA ASP A 67 5.28 6.58 3.39
C ASP A 67 4.00 5.77 3.67
N GLU A 68 4.09 4.72 4.50
CA GLU A 68 2.94 3.92 4.95
C GLU A 68 2.13 4.68 5.99
N GLU A 69 2.80 5.25 6.99
CA GLU A 69 2.16 6.05 8.05
C GLU A 69 1.44 7.27 7.45
N ALA A 70 2.09 8.01 6.56
CA ALA A 70 1.48 9.15 5.88
C ALA A 70 0.21 8.77 5.09
N ARG A 71 0.21 7.60 4.43
CA ARG A 71 -0.97 7.09 3.70
C ARG A 71 -2.09 6.67 4.63
N LEU A 72 -1.77 6.03 5.75
CA LEU A 72 -2.77 5.65 6.77
C LEU A 72 -3.45 6.88 7.35
N VAL A 73 -2.67 7.91 7.67
CA VAL A 73 -3.19 9.19 8.17
C VAL A 73 -4.07 9.86 7.11
N ALA A 74 -3.60 9.95 5.85
CA ALA A 74 -4.38 10.54 4.78
C ALA A 74 -5.73 9.81 4.57
N GLY A 75 -5.71 8.48 4.50
CA GLY A 75 -6.94 7.69 4.36
C GLY A 75 -7.90 7.83 5.54
N LEU A 76 -7.38 7.98 6.77
CA LEU A 76 -8.22 8.27 7.93
C LEU A 76 -8.84 9.67 7.84
N CYS A 77 -8.06 10.68 7.45
CA CYS A 77 -8.54 12.04 7.24
C CYS A 77 -9.64 12.11 6.17
N ASP A 78 -9.49 11.38 5.06
CA ASP A 78 -10.49 11.32 3.99
C ASP A 78 -11.82 10.73 4.51
N VAL A 79 -11.77 9.60 5.22
CA VAL A 79 -12.97 8.97 5.81
C VAL A 79 -13.64 9.90 6.84
N VAL A 80 -12.85 10.60 7.64
CA VAL A 80 -13.38 11.56 8.63
C VAL A 80 -14.00 12.79 7.93
N ALA A 81 -13.42 13.25 6.82
CA ALA A 81 -13.97 14.36 6.04
C ALA A 81 -15.28 13.99 5.31
N GLU A 82 -15.46 12.72 4.95
CA GLU A 82 -16.71 12.19 4.37
C GLU A 82 -17.82 11.98 5.41
N GLN A 83 -17.50 11.97 6.71
CA GLN A 83 -18.52 11.93 7.75
C GLN A 83 -19.20 13.31 7.86
N PRO A 84 -20.54 13.39 7.70
CA PRO A 84 -21.24 14.63 8.02
C PRO A 84 -20.99 14.97 9.50
N PRO A 85 -20.90 16.27 9.85
CA PRO A 85 -20.68 16.67 11.23
C PRO A 85 -21.72 16.02 12.14
N ALA A 86 -21.27 15.48 13.26
CA ALA A 86 -22.13 14.83 14.25
C ALA A 86 -23.25 15.80 14.66
N GLY A 87 -24.46 15.56 14.16
CA GLY A 87 -25.62 16.44 14.33
C GLY A 87 -26.35 16.85 13.05
N ALA A 88 -25.88 16.48 11.86
CA ALA A 88 -26.67 16.67 10.64
C ALA A 88 -27.98 15.84 10.72
N PRO A 89 -29.15 16.45 10.47
CA PRO A 89 -30.41 15.72 10.53
C PRO A 89 -30.40 14.59 9.51
N ALA A 90 -30.63 13.36 9.97
CA ALA A 90 -30.79 12.21 9.08
C ALA A 90 -31.85 12.56 8.04
N GLN A 91 -31.49 12.50 6.77
CA GLN A 91 -32.41 12.76 5.67
C GLN A 91 -33.51 11.69 5.76
N GLN A 92 -34.67 12.09 6.27
CA GLN A 92 -35.84 11.23 6.33
C GLN A 92 -36.18 10.83 4.90
N VAL A 93 -35.89 9.59 4.55
CA VAL A 93 -36.39 8.97 3.33
C VAL A 93 -37.91 8.87 3.51
N SER A 94 -38.63 9.78 2.85
CA SER A 94 -40.08 9.78 2.83
C SER A 94 -40.58 8.53 2.11
N MET A 95 -41.27 7.65 2.83
CA MET A 95 -41.89 6.43 2.29
C MET A 95 -43.20 6.69 1.52
N ALA A 96 -43.42 7.91 1.01
CA ALA A 96 -44.71 8.33 0.45
C ALA A 96 -44.90 8.07 -1.06
N GLU A 97 -43.94 7.45 -1.77
CA GLU A 97 -44.05 7.20 -3.21
C GLU A 97 -44.25 5.71 -3.56
N ILE A 98 -45.04 5.00 -2.75
CA ILE A 98 -45.67 3.75 -3.20
C ILE A 98 -47.19 3.96 -3.15
N ARG A 99 -47.73 4.51 -4.23
CA ARG A 99 -49.13 4.34 -4.58
C ARG A 99 -49.31 4.26 -6.08
#